data_AF-A0AAD3E0Y7-F1
#
_entry.id   AF-A0AAD3E0Y7-F1
#
_cell.length_a   1.000
_cell.length_b   1.000
_cell.length_c   1.000
_cell.angle_alpha   90.00
_cell.angle_beta   90.00
_cell.angle_gamma   90.00
#
_symmetry.space_group_name_H-M   'P 1'
#
loop_
_entity.id
_entity.type
_entity.pdbx_description
1 polymer ?
#
loop_
_entity_poly.entity_id
_entity_poly.type
_entity_poly.pdbx_seq_one_letter_code
_entity_poly.pdbx_strand_id
1 'polypeptide(L)'
;MAPKSAASKRKGPATPSPPTPLVLYKRALAAVKSWSPLCSETCDTEALTCLTACISQLQTRMGIQLRPQEETEVAASEAPATSTAANGTAQDSNVAGVPGAVVAAAAAAGQDGGISAGLAAALRQAEALAAAVGTGEDSKEEEEKDGCASSSGGASPYVAVVRHSLDLDLEDWEEEPGFLLASAHLELGKLLGRMWPRRWRCERAHLRAALALFPACVAARLALAQALLARSDHPSDLQQAEGLLAGALSTAERLAGGSG
;
A
#
# COMPACT_ATOMS: atom_id res chain seq x y z
N MET A 1 38.67 38.40 44.93
CA MET A 1 38.37 36.98 44.69
C MET A 1 37.02 36.89 44.01
N ALA A 2 36.98 36.54 42.73
CA ALA A 2 35.74 36.49 41.93
C ALA A 2 35.23 35.04 41.81
N PRO A 3 33.93 34.76 42.02
CA PRO A 3 33.40 33.41 41.92
C PRO A 3 33.28 32.98 40.45
N LYS A 4 33.93 31.87 40.11
CA LYS A 4 33.75 31.17 38.82
C LYS A 4 32.38 30.50 38.80
N SER A 5 31.42 31.06 38.08
CA SER A 5 30.15 30.42 37.77
C SER A 5 30.34 29.37 36.67
N ALA A 6 30.24 28.08 37.02
CA ALA A 6 30.23 26.97 36.08
C ALA A 6 28.87 26.92 35.36
N ALA A 7 28.85 27.24 34.06
CA ALA A 7 27.66 27.15 33.23
C ALA A 7 27.31 25.67 32.98
N SER A 8 26.32 25.17 33.70
CA SER A 8 25.76 23.84 33.52
C SER A 8 24.99 23.79 32.20
N LYS A 9 25.59 23.20 31.15
CA LYS A 9 24.90 22.89 29.87
C LYS A 9 23.72 21.96 30.16
N ARG A 10 22.51 22.51 30.28
CA ARG A 10 21.27 21.73 30.29
C ARG A 10 21.13 21.07 28.91
N LYS A 11 21.23 19.74 28.87
CA LYS A 11 20.91 18.92 27.71
C LYS A 11 19.42 19.14 27.42
N GLY A 12 19.11 19.83 26.32
CA GLY A 12 17.73 20.06 25.89
C GLY A 12 17.00 18.73 25.66
N PRO A 13 15.66 18.72 25.75
CA PRO A 13 14.86 17.53 25.44
C PRO A 13 15.20 17.05 24.03
N ALA A 14 15.61 15.79 23.91
CA ALA A 14 15.90 15.20 22.61
C ALA A 14 14.61 15.18 21.78
N THR A 15 14.67 15.72 20.56
CA THR A 15 13.57 15.65 19.60
C THR A 15 13.26 14.17 19.36
N PRO A 16 11.99 13.73 19.50
CA PRO A 16 11.64 12.33 19.27
C PRO A 16 11.96 11.98 17.82
N SER A 17 12.70 10.88 17.62
CA SER A 17 12.95 10.34 16.29
C SER A 17 11.62 9.93 15.64
N PRO A 18 11.46 10.11 14.31
CA PRO A 18 10.26 9.65 13.61
C PRO A 18 10.10 8.13 13.77
N PRO A 19 8.85 7.62 13.85
CA PRO A 19 8.60 6.19 14.02
C PRO A 19 9.08 5.42 12.78
N THR A 20 9.78 4.31 13.01
CA THR A 20 10.21 3.40 11.94
C THR A 20 9.01 2.61 11.38
N PRO A 21 9.10 2.07 10.15
CA PRO A 21 8.06 1.23 9.58
C PRO A 21 7.67 0.05 10.49
N LEU A 22 8.66 -0.60 11.10
CA LEU A 22 8.42 -1.70 12.03
C LEU A 22 7.59 -1.27 13.25
N VAL A 23 7.88 -0.09 13.82
CA VAL A 23 7.13 0.45 14.97
C VAL A 23 5.68 0.72 14.56
N LEU A 24 5.46 1.29 13.37
CA LEU A 24 4.12 1.51 12.83
C LEU A 24 3.37 0.20 12.61
N TYR A 25 4.01 -0.81 12.03
CA TYR A 25 3.43 -2.13 11.83
C TYR A 25 3.06 -2.82 13.15
N LYS A 26 4.00 -2.87 14.12
CA LYS A 26 3.75 -3.44 15.46
C LYS A 26 2.61 -2.72 16.17
N ARG A 27 2.54 -1.39 16.07
CA ARG A 27 1.45 -0.57 16.63
C ARG A 27 0.10 -0.91 15.99
N ALA A 28 0.06 -1.06 14.66
CA ALA A 28 -1.15 -1.49 13.97
C ALA A 28 -1.63 -2.87 14.44
N LEU A 29 -0.71 -3.84 14.55
CA LEU A 29 -1.05 -5.17 15.05
C LEU A 29 -1.56 -5.14 16.49
N ALA A 30 -1.00 -4.28 17.34
CA ALA A 30 -1.49 -4.09 18.70
C ALA A 30 -2.92 -3.55 18.70
N ALA A 31 -3.23 -2.55 17.87
CA ALA A 31 -4.58 -2.00 17.71
C ALA A 31 -5.58 -3.04 17.17
N VAL A 32 -5.15 -3.89 16.22
CA VAL A 32 -5.97 -5.00 15.70
C VAL A 32 -6.23 -6.05 16.78
N LYS A 33 -5.24 -6.38 17.61
CA LYS A 33 -5.37 -7.34 18.71
C LYS A 33 -6.20 -6.83 19.89
N SER A 34 -6.18 -5.51 20.14
CA SER A 34 -7.02 -4.87 21.17
C SER A 34 -8.44 -4.60 20.69
N TRP A 35 -8.78 -5.00 19.46
CA TRP A 35 -10.11 -4.80 18.91
C TRP A 35 -11.18 -5.47 19.77
N SER A 36 -12.20 -4.70 20.09
CA SER A 36 -13.43 -5.18 20.72
C SER A 36 -14.62 -4.42 20.14
N PRO A 37 -15.86 -4.91 20.27
CA PRO A 37 -17.05 -4.17 19.83
C PRO A 37 -17.17 -2.77 20.43
N LEU A 38 -16.60 -2.52 21.61
CA LEU A 38 -16.67 -1.24 22.33
C LEU A 38 -15.61 -0.22 21.86
N CYS A 39 -14.54 -0.67 21.21
CA CYS A 39 -13.43 0.18 20.76
C CYS A 39 -13.10 -0.04 19.28
N SER A 40 -14.03 -0.63 18.52
CA SER A 40 -13.82 -1.08 17.14
C SER A 40 -13.38 0.08 16.25
N GLU A 41 -14.08 1.21 16.30
CA GLU A 41 -13.79 2.38 15.46
C GLU A 41 -12.41 3.00 15.75
N THR A 42 -12.05 3.14 17.03
CA THR A 42 -10.75 3.69 17.43
C THR A 42 -9.60 2.74 17.04
N CYS A 43 -9.77 1.44 17.28
CA CYS A 43 -8.79 0.42 16.93
C CYS A 43 -8.62 0.33 15.40
N ASP A 44 -9.72 0.37 14.64
CA ASP A 44 -9.69 0.32 13.18
C ASP A 44 -9.02 1.57 12.59
N THR A 45 -9.34 2.75 13.12
CA THR A 45 -8.71 4.00 12.70
C THR A 45 -7.21 3.98 12.97
N GLU A 46 -6.80 3.59 14.18
CA GLU A 46 -5.39 3.51 14.54
C GLU A 46 -4.63 2.50 13.68
N ALA A 47 -5.20 1.29 13.50
CA ALA A 47 -4.60 0.27 12.65
C ALA A 47 -4.47 0.75 11.20
N LEU A 48 -5.50 1.40 10.65
CA LEU A 48 -5.50 1.93 9.30
C LEU A 48 -4.44 3.02 9.13
N THR A 49 -4.39 4.00 10.04
CA THR A 49 -3.39 5.08 10.00
C THR A 49 -1.97 4.51 10.09
N CYS A 50 -1.74 3.54 10.98
CA CYS A 50 -0.40 2.97 11.16
C CYS A 50 0.02 2.10 9.95
N LEU A 51 -0.86 1.26 9.41
CA LEU A 51 -0.56 0.42 8.23
C LEU A 51 -0.31 1.26 6.99
N THR A 52 -1.11 2.29 6.74
CA THR A 52 -0.95 3.16 5.57
C THR A 52 0.34 3.97 5.64
N ALA A 53 0.68 4.50 6.82
CA ALA A 53 1.97 5.15 7.03
C ALA A 53 3.16 4.18 6.86
N CYS A 54 3.04 2.95 7.38
CA CYS A 54 4.05 1.91 7.22
C CYS A 54 4.30 1.58 5.74
N ILE A 55 3.23 1.32 4.98
CA ILE A 55 3.28 1.03 3.54
C ILE A 55 3.97 2.16 2.78
N SER A 56 3.56 3.41 3.03
CA SER A 56 4.13 4.59 2.38
C SER A 56 5.64 4.74 2.66
N GLN A 57 6.06 4.55 3.91
CA GLN A 57 7.48 4.61 4.27
C GLN A 57 8.29 3.49 3.59
N LEU A 58 7.76 2.27 3.55
CA LEU A 58 8.44 1.13 2.91
C LEU A 58 8.55 1.29 1.39
N GLN A 59 7.48 1.74 0.72
CA GLN A 59 7.49 2.04 -0.71
C GLN A 59 8.52 3.11 -1.05
N THR A 60 8.59 4.17 -0.24
CA THR A 60 9.59 5.24 -0.40
C THR A 60 11.02 4.69 -0.25
N ARG A 61 11.26 3.86 0.77
CA ARG A 61 12.59 3.25 1.01
C ARG A 61 13.01 2.29 -0.10
N MET A 62 12.08 1.55 -0.67
CA MET A 62 12.35 0.60 -1.75
C MET A 62 12.37 1.24 -3.14
N GLY A 63 12.12 2.56 -3.25
CA GLY A 63 12.03 3.24 -4.54
C GLY A 63 10.84 2.78 -5.39
N ILE A 64 9.83 2.14 -4.79
CA ILE A 64 8.59 1.78 -5.47
C ILE A 64 7.78 3.07 -5.58
N GLN A 65 8.02 3.81 -6.65
CA GLN A 65 7.12 4.90 -7.01
C GLN A 65 5.83 4.28 -7.51
N LEU A 66 4.82 4.34 -6.65
CA LEU A 66 3.44 4.37 -7.10
C LEU A 66 3.30 5.58 -8.01
N ARG A 67 3.48 5.36 -9.31
CA ARG A 67 3.13 6.36 -10.31
C ARG A 67 1.66 6.68 -10.04
N PRO A 68 1.31 7.89 -9.58
CA PRO A 68 -0.07 8.30 -9.56
C PRO A 68 -0.53 8.07 -11.00
N GLN A 69 -1.51 7.20 -11.21
CA GLN A 69 -2.18 7.22 -12.49
C GLN A 69 -2.78 8.61 -12.57
N GLU A 70 -2.11 9.50 -13.31
CA GLU A 70 -2.74 10.70 -13.82
C GLU A 70 -3.97 10.17 -14.51
N GLU A 71 -5.12 10.38 -13.86
CA GLU A 71 -6.43 10.06 -14.40
C GLU A 71 -6.38 10.58 -15.83
N THR A 72 -6.31 9.66 -16.78
CA THR A 72 -6.38 10.00 -18.19
C THR A 72 -7.80 10.52 -18.33
N GLU A 73 -7.93 11.84 -18.14
CA GLU A 73 -9.10 12.61 -18.46
C GLU A 73 -9.25 12.40 -19.96
N VAL A 74 -9.96 11.34 -20.32
CA VAL A 74 -10.47 11.13 -21.66
C VAL A 74 -11.48 12.26 -21.81
N ALA A 75 -10.96 13.42 -22.19
CA ALA A 75 -11.73 14.52 -22.69
C ALA A 75 -12.55 13.92 -23.82
N ALA A 76 -13.84 13.70 -23.53
CA ALA A 76 -14.86 13.44 -24.52
C ALA A 76 -14.91 14.68 -25.44
N SER A 77 -14.02 14.66 -26.44
CA SER A 77 -14.00 15.61 -27.53
C SER A 77 -15.12 15.23 -28.50
N GLU A 78 -16.35 15.62 -28.16
CA GLU A 78 -17.42 15.77 -29.14
C GLU A 78 -18.24 17.02 -28.85
N ALA A 79 -17.85 18.14 -29.47
CA ALA A 79 -18.78 19.16 -29.96
C ALA A 79 -18.12 20.00 -31.08
N PRO A 80 -18.89 20.41 -32.11
CA PRO A 80 -18.37 20.86 -33.40
C PRO A 80 -17.97 22.34 -33.44
N ALA A 81 -17.16 22.66 -34.45
CA ALA A 81 -16.63 23.98 -34.75
C ALA A 81 -17.68 25.09 -34.86
N THR A 82 -17.39 26.26 -34.28
CA THR A 82 -17.61 27.57 -34.93
C THR A 82 -16.68 28.63 -34.33
N SER A 83 -16.12 29.45 -35.21
CA SER A 83 -15.03 30.42 -34.98
C SER A 83 -15.43 31.65 -34.17
N THR A 84 -14.47 32.32 -33.53
CA THR A 84 -14.02 33.71 -33.82
C THR A 84 -12.96 34.18 -32.81
N ALA A 85 -11.95 34.91 -33.32
CA ALA A 85 -10.69 35.31 -32.69
C ALA A 85 -10.76 36.45 -31.65
N ALA A 86 -9.76 36.54 -30.76
CA ALA A 86 -8.95 37.75 -30.50
C ALA A 86 -7.83 37.55 -29.44
N ASN A 87 -6.58 37.81 -29.85
CA ASN A 87 -5.42 38.49 -29.22
C ASN A 87 -5.05 38.40 -27.71
N GLY A 88 -3.73 38.22 -27.50
CA GLY A 88 -2.88 38.77 -26.41
C GLY A 88 -2.84 37.91 -25.14
N THR A 89 -1.73 37.68 -24.43
CA THR A 89 -0.41 38.31 -24.32
C THR A 89 0.53 37.35 -23.55
N ALA A 90 1.84 37.50 -23.74
CA ALA A 90 2.90 36.75 -23.07
C ALA A 90 2.98 36.98 -21.55
N GLN A 91 3.40 35.96 -20.79
CA GLN A 91 4.21 36.17 -19.58
C GLN A 91 5.01 34.92 -19.18
N ASP A 92 6.33 35.08 -19.18
CA ASP A 92 7.33 34.24 -18.52
C ASP A 92 7.05 34.12 -17.03
N SER A 93 7.33 32.95 -16.44
CA SER A 93 7.99 32.83 -15.14
C SER A 93 8.49 31.42 -14.87
N ASN A 94 9.81 31.33 -14.92
CA ASN A 94 10.67 30.26 -14.47
C ASN A 94 10.60 30.18 -12.93
N VAL A 95 10.22 29.03 -12.34
CA VAL A 95 10.50 28.73 -10.93
C VAL A 95 10.97 27.28 -10.83
N ALA A 96 12.28 27.13 -10.66
CA ALA A 96 12.89 25.96 -10.07
C ALA A 96 12.43 25.84 -8.60
N GLY A 97 11.87 24.70 -8.23
CA GLY A 97 11.33 24.46 -6.89
C GLY A 97 11.35 22.98 -6.49
N VAL A 98 12.48 22.56 -5.90
CA VAL A 98 12.65 21.55 -4.83
C VAL A 98 11.71 20.32 -4.82
N PRO A 99 12.21 19.08 -5.04
CA PRO A 99 11.49 17.88 -4.64
C PRO A 99 11.80 17.58 -3.16
N GLY A 100 10.83 17.76 -2.26
CA GLY A 100 11.08 17.40 -0.85
C GLY A 100 10.00 17.71 0.19
N ALA A 101 8.71 17.83 -0.18
CA ALA A 101 7.69 18.31 0.76
C ALA A 101 6.42 17.45 0.88
N VAL A 102 6.47 16.14 0.59
CA VAL A 102 5.29 15.26 0.74
C VAL A 102 5.28 14.38 1.99
N VAL A 103 6.33 14.39 2.82
CA VAL A 103 6.44 13.48 3.97
C VAL A 103 6.09 14.13 5.32
N ALA A 104 5.80 15.43 5.37
CA ALA A 104 5.51 16.12 6.63
C ALA A 104 4.02 16.15 7.04
N ALA A 105 3.07 15.80 6.15
CA ALA A 105 1.65 16.00 6.42
C ALA A 105 1.02 14.93 7.33
N ALA A 106 1.60 13.74 7.45
CA ALA A 106 1.04 12.68 8.30
C ALA A 106 1.46 12.79 9.79
N ALA A 107 2.52 13.54 10.10
CA ALA A 107 3.05 13.65 11.47
C ALA A 107 2.47 14.83 12.27
N ALA A 108 1.73 15.74 11.63
CA ALA A 108 1.15 16.93 12.26
C ALA A 108 -0.37 16.84 12.47
N ALA A 109 -0.97 15.64 12.44
CA ALA A 109 -2.37 15.42 12.76
C ALA A 109 -2.57 15.36 14.30
N GLY A 110 -2.35 16.50 14.95
CA GLY A 110 -2.79 16.74 16.32
C GLY A 110 -4.20 17.32 16.33
N GLN A 111 -5.13 16.52 16.86
CA GLN A 111 -6.35 16.89 17.59
C GLN A 111 -7.43 17.71 16.84
N ASP A 112 -8.62 17.09 16.76
CA ASP A 112 -9.91 17.69 16.40
C ASP A 112 -10.17 17.97 14.91
N GLY A 113 -10.45 16.90 14.15
CA GLY A 113 -11.20 16.99 12.87
C GLY A 113 -10.48 16.51 11.60
N GLY A 114 -9.18 16.22 11.65
CA GLY A 114 -8.38 15.86 10.47
C GLY A 114 -8.39 14.38 10.03
N ILE A 115 -9.09 13.50 10.75
CA ILE A 115 -9.06 12.04 10.54
C ILE A 115 -9.62 11.65 9.16
N SER A 116 -10.59 12.41 8.64
CA SER A 116 -11.21 12.16 7.33
C SER A 116 -10.25 12.39 6.16
N ALA A 117 -9.37 13.39 6.24
CA ALA A 117 -8.46 13.75 5.15
C ALA A 117 -7.33 12.71 4.99
N GLY A 118 -6.78 12.23 6.10
CA GLY A 118 -5.76 11.18 6.10
C GLY A 118 -6.30 9.85 5.58
N LEU A 119 -7.49 9.45 6.04
CA LEU A 119 -8.19 8.26 5.54
C LEU A 119 -8.51 8.40 4.04
N ALA A 120 -9.02 9.55 3.61
CA ALA A 120 -9.32 9.79 2.19
C ALA A 120 -8.07 9.77 1.30
N ALA A 121 -6.93 10.26 1.79
CA ALA A 121 -5.66 10.17 1.07
C ALA A 121 -5.16 8.72 0.98
N ALA A 122 -5.22 7.97 2.08
CA ALA A 122 -4.86 6.56 2.10
C ALA A 122 -5.74 5.71 1.17
N LEU A 123 -7.04 5.99 1.13
CA LEU A 123 -7.98 5.32 0.23
C LEU A 123 -7.71 5.65 -1.24
N ARG A 124 -7.44 6.93 -1.56
CA ARG A 124 -7.02 7.32 -2.92
C ARG A 124 -5.72 6.63 -3.32
N GLN A 125 -4.77 6.48 -2.41
CA GLN A 125 -3.54 5.73 -2.66
C GLN A 125 -3.81 4.23 -2.87
N ALA A 126 -4.73 3.64 -2.10
CA ALA A 126 -5.17 2.25 -2.26
C ALA A 126 -5.89 2.02 -3.61
N GLU A 127 -6.72 2.96 -4.04
CA GLU A 127 -7.39 2.94 -5.35
C GLU A 127 -6.39 3.12 -6.50
N ALA A 128 -5.41 4.02 -6.35
CA ALA A 128 -4.32 4.16 -7.31
C ALA A 128 -3.46 2.88 -7.41
N LEU A 129 -3.19 2.23 -6.28
CA LEU A 129 -2.57 0.89 -6.23
C LEU A 129 -3.42 -0.15 -6.97
N ALA A 130 -4.73 -0.15 -6.77
CA ALA A 130 -5.66 -1.05 -7.44
C ALA A 130 -5.62 -0.88 -8.96
N ALA A 131 -5.59 0.36 -9.42
CA ALA A 131 -5.52 0.72 -10.84
C ALA A 131 -4.16 0.35 -11.45
N ALA A 132 -3.05 0.62 -10.74
CA ALA A 132 -1.70 0.34 -11.20
C ALA A 132 -1.38 -1.16 -11.30
N VAL A 133 -1.97 -1.99 -10.43
CA VAL A 133 -1.80 -3.46 -10.48
C VAL A 133 -2.46 -4.06 -11.73
N GLY A 134 -3.28 -3.30 -12.45
CA GLY A 134 -3.80 -3.69 -13.76
C GLY A 134 -4.72 -4.90 -13.66
N THR A 135 -6.03 -4.67 -13.72
CA THR A 135 -6.96 -5.70 -14.18
C THR A 135 -6.73 -5.92 -15.67
N GLY A 136 -5.62 -6.56 -16.04
CA GLY A 136 -5.34 -7.00 -17.41
C GLY A 136 -6.22 -8.17 -17.84
N GLU A 137 -7.53 -8.12 -17.53
CA GLU A 137 -8.48 -9.20 -17.82
C GLU A 137 -9.49 -8.87 -18.92
N ASP A 138 -9.47 -7.69 -19.54
CA ASP A 138 -10.35 -7.39 -20.68
C ASP A 138 -9.58 -6.65 -21.78
N SER A 139 -8.81 -7.38 -22.58
CA SER A 139 -8.36 -6.88 -23.89
C SER A 139 -8.10 -8.04 -24.84
N LYS A 140 -9.13 -8.28 -25.67
CA LYS A 140 -9.07 -8.69 -27.08
C LYS A 140 -8.01 -9.74 -27.45
N GLU A 141 -8.53 -10.92 -27.81
CA GLU A 141 -7.97 -11.73 -28.89
C GLU A 141 -7.88 -10.88 -30.18
N GLU A 142 -6.75 -10.19 -30.38
CA GLU A 142 -6.34 -9.70 -31.71
C GLU A 142 -5.02 -10.37 -32.08
N GLU A 143 -5.17 -11.36 -32.95
CA GLU A 143 -4.31 -11.79 -34.05
C GLU A 143 -2.84 -11.27 -34.05
N GLU A 144 -1.96 -12.23 -33.73
CA GLU A 144 -0.55 -12.39 -34.07
C GLU A 144 0.01 -11.45 -35.16
N LYS A 145 0.92 -10.55 -34.76
CA LYS A 145 1.95 -10.03 -35.68
C LYS A 145 3.25 -9.71 -34.92
N ASP A 146 4.31 -10.37 -35.36
CA ASP A 146 5.69 -10.28 -34.87
C ASP A 146 6.16 -8.84 -34.58
N GLY A 147 6.73 -8.65 -33.39
CA GLY A 147 7.28 -7.36 -32.98
C GLY A 147 8.08 -7.41 -31.68
N CYS A 148 9.28 -7.98 -31.76
CA CYS A 148 10.29 -7.97 -30.70
C CYS A 148 10.67 -6.53 -30.28
N ALA A 149 10.41 -6.15 -29.03
CA ALA A 149 11.13 -5.09 -28.32
C ALA A 149 11.00 -5.27 -26.80
N SER A 150 11.98 -5.95 -26.22
CA SER A 150 12.19 -6.11 -24.79
C SER A 150 12.48 -4.77 -24.11
N SER A 151 11.70 -4.38 -23.10
CA SER A 151 12.19 -3.61 -21.95
C SER A 151 11.22 -3.66 -20.77
N SER A 152 10.95 -4.86 -20.22
CA SER A 152 10.43 -4.94 -18.87
C SER A 152 11.60 -4.77 -17.90
N GLY A 153 11.63 -3.63 -17.20
CA GLY A 153 12.35 -3.49 -15.93
C GLY A 153 11.68 -4.40 -14.90
N GLY A 154 11.86 -5.71 -15.06
CA GLY A 154 11.31 -6.71 -14.17
C GLY A 154 12.04 -6.63 -12.85
N ALA A 155 11.32 -6.24 -11.80
CA ALA A 155 11.78 -6.53 -10.44
C ALA A 155 12.10 -8.02 -10.38
N SER A 156 13.36 -8.36 -10.15
CA SER A 156 13.81 -9.75 -10.05
C SER A 156 12.87 -10.47 -9.07
N PRO A 157 12.25 -11.61 -9.47
CA PRO A 157 11.38 -12.34 -8.57
C PRO A 157 12.21 -12.69 -7.32
N TYR A 158 11.77 -12.17 -6.18
CA TYR A 158 12.38 -12.40 -4.88
C TYR A 158 12.15 -13.88 -4.51
N VAL A 159 12.96 -14.78 -5.08
CA VAL A 159 13.00 -16.21 -4.74
C VAL A 159 14.01 -16.43 -3.61
N ALA A 160 13.92 -15.59 -2.57
CA ALA A 160 14.52 -15.93 -1.28
C ALA A 160 13.63 -17.01 -0.66
N VAL A 161 14.22 -18.13 -0.27
CA VAL A 161 13.55 -19.18 0.51
C VAL A 161 13.31 -18.60 1.91
N VAL A 162 12.26 -17.79 2.04
CA VAL A 162 11.86 -17.21 3.32
C VAL A 162 11.36 -18.37 4.19
N ARG A 163 12.10 -18.67 5.27
CA ARG A 163 11.72 -19.70 6.25
C ARG A 163 10.49 -19.22 7.00
N HIS A 164 9.32 -19.69 6.58
CA HIS A 164 8.03 -19.28 7.14
C HIS A 164 7.69 -20.02 8.44
N SER A 165 8.31 -19.62 9.54
CA SER A 165 7.58 -19.54 10.79
C SER A 165 6.95 -18.15 10.87
N LEU A 166 5.67 -18.04 11.24
CA LEU A 166 5.04 -16.75 11.58
C LEU A 166 5.74 -16.05 12.77
N ASP A 167 6.69 -16.74 13.41
CA ASP A 167 7.75 -16.20 14.26
C ASP A 167 8.97 -15.74 13.42
N LEU A 168 8.73 -14.96 12.37
CA LEU A 168 9.84 -14.22 11.76
C LEU A 168 10.19 -13.12 12.76
N ASP A 169 11.42 -13.16 13.27
CA ASP A 169 11.98 -12.06 14.03
C ASP A 169 11.93 -10.83 13.12
N LEU A 170 10.90 -10.01 13.33
CA LEU A 170 10.72 -8.76 12.59
C LEU A 170 11.86 -7.76 12.90
N GLU A 171 12.85 -8.16 13.68
CA GLU A 171 14.08 -7.40 13.96
C GLU A 171 14.94 -7.26 12.69
N ASP A 172 14.93 -8.26 11.81
CA ASP A 172 15.70 -8.28 10.54
C ASP A 172 14.93 -7.69 9.34
N TRP A 173 13.85 -6.95 9.60
CA TRP A 173 13.01 -6.36 8.55
C TRP A 173 13.78 -5.42 7.59
N GLU A 174 14.94 -4.90 8.01
CA GLU A 174 15.80 -4.06 7.17
C GLU A 174 16.45 -4.85 6.03
N GLU A 175 16.67 -6.15 6.21
CA GLU A 175 17.20 -7.06 5.19
C GLU A 175 16.11 -7.45 4.17
N GLU A 176 14.86 -7.60 4.64
CA GLU A 176 13.72 -8.01 3.81
C GLU A 176 12.53 -7.01 3.89
N PRO A 177 12.70 -5.75 3.46
CA PRO A 177 11.63 -4.75 3.54
C PRO A 177 10.41 -5.10 2.68
N GLY A 178 10.62 -5.91 1.63
CA GLY A 178 9.55 -6.41 0.78
C GLY A 178 8.57 -7.33 1.52
N PHE A 179 9.07 -8.16 2.45
CA PHE A 179 8.23 -9.04 3.26
C PHE A 179 7.37 -8.25 4.25
N LEU A 180 7.96 -7.25 4.92
CA LEU A 180 7.21 -6.36 5.81
C LEU A 180 6.15 -5.57 5.02
N LEU A 181 6.48 -5.11 3.80
CA LEU A 181 5.51 -4.42 2.94
C LEU A 181 4.35 -5.35 2.56
N ALA A 182 4.65 -6.59 2.12
CA ALA A 182 3.62 -7.58 1.78
C ALA A 182 2.69 -7.87 2.98
N SER A 183 3.28 -8.02 4.17
CA SER A 183 2.55 -8.25 5.42
C SER A 183 1.66 -7.05 5.80
N ALA A 184 2.16 -5.82 5.65
CA ALA A 184 1.37 -4.61 5.89
C ALA A 184 0.18 -4.49 4.91
N HIS A 185 0.38 -4.83 3.63
CA HIS A 185 -0.70 -4.90 2.65
C HIS A 185 -1.73 -5.98 2.99
N LEU A 186 -1.30 -7.16 3.42
CA LEU A 186 -2.19 -8.24 3.83
C LEU A 186 -3.10 -7.82 4.99
N GLU A 187 -2.51 -7.27 6.05
CA GLU A 187 -3.28 -6.85 7.22
C GLU A 187 -4.21 -5.66 6.91
N LEU A 188 -3.78 -4.74 6.05
CA LEU A 188 -4.64 -3.64 5.61
C LEU A 188 -5.83 -4.15 4.78
N GLY A 189 -5.59 -5.11 3.89
CA GLY A 189 -6.66 -5.76 3.12
C GLY A 189 -7.70 -6.43 4.03
N LYS A 190 -7.25 -7.22 5.01
CA LYS A 190 -8.13 -7.87 6.00
C LYS A 190 -8.91 -6.85 6.84
N LEU A 191 -8.24 -5.77 7.26
CA LEU A 191 -8.87 -4.67 8.00
C LEU A 191 -9.99 -4.01 7.19
N LEU A 192 -9.74 -3.68 5.92
CA LEU A 192 -10.73 -3.06 5.04
C LEU A 192 -11.93 -3.97 4.75
N GLY A 193 -11.73 -5.29 4.74
CA GLY A 193 -12.78 -6.29 4.57
C GLY A 193 -13.72 -6.44 5.77
N ARG A 194 -13.26 -6.11 6.99
CA ARG A 194 -14.08 -6.18 8.21
C ARG A 194 -14.80 -4.86 8.57
N MET A 195 -14.34 -3.73 8.06
CA MET A 195 -14.93 -2.41 8.35
C MET A 195 -16.29 -2.22 7.67
N TRP A 196 -17.16 -1.41 8.26
CA TRP A 196 -18.45 -1.00 7.68
C TRP A 196 -18.48 0.50 7.34
N PRO A 197 -18.89 0.91 6.12
CA PRO A 197 -19.23 0.07 4.98
C PRO A 197 -17.99 -0.65 4.42
N ARG A 198 -18.19 -1.87 3.90
CA ARG A 198 -17.09 -2.70 3.39
C ARG A 198 -16.45 -2.07 2.15
N ARG A 199 -15.12 -1.98 2.15
CA ARG A 199 -14.34 -1.33 1.08
C ARG A 199 -13.72 -2.36 0.13
N TRP A 200 -14.57 -3.12 -0.54
CA TRP A 200 -14.17 -4.30 -1.32
C TRP A 200 -13.12 -4.05 -2.41
N ARG A 201 -13.15 -2.87 -3.08
CA ARG A 201 -12.15 -2.52 -4.10
C ARG A 201 -10.76 -2.39 -3.48
N CYS A 202 -10.65 -1.62 -2.40
CA CYS A 202 -9.40 -1.41 -1.67
C CYS A 202 -8.93 -2.71 -1.00
N GLU A 203 -9.85 -3.50 -0.41
CA GLU A 203 -9.57 -4.84 0.13
C GLU A 203 -8.88 -5.72 -0.92
N ARG A 204 -9.50 -5.91 -2.10
CA ARG A 204 -8.92 -6.73 -3.19
C ARG A 204 -7.58 -6.18 -3.66
N ALA A 205 -7.46 -4.86 -3.79
CA ALA A 205 -6.22 -4.21 -4.25
C ALA A 205 -5.05 -4.49 -3.32
N HIS A 206 -5.23 -4.31 -2.01
CA HIS A 206 -4.19 -4.58 -1.03
C HIS A 206 -3.83 -6.07 -0.95
N LEU A 207 -4.82 -6.97 -1.01
CA LEU A 207 -4.57 -8.41 -1.00
C LEU A 207 -3.81 -8.87 -2.27
N ARG A 208 -4.13 -8.31 -3.44
CA ARG A 208 -3.37 -8.54 -4.68
C ARG A 208 -1.96 -7.98 -4.60
N ALA A 209 -1.77 -6.78 -4.05
CA ALA A 209 -0.44 -6.21 -3.85
C ALA A 209 0.42 -7.08 -2.91
N ALA A 210 -0.18 -7.62 -1.83
CA ALA A 210 0.52 -8.58 -0.96
C ALA A 210 0.96 -9.83 -1.72
N LEU A 211 0.12 -10.38 -2.59
CA LEU A 211 0.46 -11.53 -3.43
C LEU A 211 1.49 -11.21 -4.52
N ALA A 212 1.45 -10.01 -5.09
CA ALA A 212 2.43 -9.59 -6.09
C ALA A 212 3.83 -9.45 -5.48
N LEU A 213 3.91 -8.89 -4.27
CA LEU A 213 5.16 -8.77 -3.51
C LEU A 213 5.64 -10.13 -3.00
N PHE A 214 4.72 -11.00 -2.58
CA PHE A 214 5.04 -12.29 -2.01
C PHE A 214 4.12 -13.41 -2.55
N PRO A 215 4.42 -13.98 -3.74
CA PRO A 215 3.54 -14.94 -4.39
C PRO A 215 3.32 -16.23 -3.61
N ALA A 216 4.28 -16.63 -2.76
CA ALA A 216 4.15 -17.81 -1.90
C ALA A 216 3.34 -17.55 -0.61
N CYS A 217 2.75 -16.35 -0.44
CA CYS A 217 1.96 -16.02 0.74
C CYS A 217 0.64 -16.82 0.79
N VAL A 218 0.62 -17.93 1.53
CA VAL A 218 -0.59 -18.72 1.74
C VAL A 218 -1.70 -17.87 2.37
N ALA A 219 -1.37 -17.05 3.37
CA ALA A 219 -2.33 -16.18 4.07
C ALA A 219 -2.98 -15.15 3.13
N ALA A 220 -2.22 -14.52 2.23
CA ALA A 220 -2.78 -13.56 1.28
C ALA A 220 -3.67 -14.23 0.23
N ARG A 221 -3.34 -15.45 -0.22
CA ARG A 221 -4.20 -16.20 -1.15
C ARG A 221 -5.53 -16.55 -0.49
N LEU A 222 -5.48 -17.07 0.73
CA LEU A 222 -6.69 -17.40 1.51
C LEU A 222 -7.55 -16.16 1.74
N ALA A 223 -6.95 -15.04 2.16
CA ALA A 223 -7.67 -13.80 2.38
C ALA A 223 -8.32 -13.26 1.10
N LEU A 224 -7.61 -13.30 -0.04
CA LEU A 224 -8.18 -12.85 -1.32
C LEU A 224 -9.32 -13.77 -1.78
N ALA A 225 -9.17 -15.10 -1.65
CA ALA A 225 -10.24 -16.04 -1.96
C ALA A 225 -11.48 -15.78 -1.09
N GLN A 226 -11.31 -15.56 0.21
CA GLN A 226 -12.42 -15.20 1.12
C GLN A 226 -13.09 -13.88 0.73
N ALA A 227 -12.32 -12.88 0.30
CA ALA A 227 -12.85 -11.60 -0.17
C ALA A 227 -13.70 -11.76 -1.46
N LEU A 228 -13.29 -12.65 -2.37
CA LEU A 228 -14.05 -12.99 -3.58
C LEU A 228 -15.33 -13.78 -3.24
N LEU A 229 -15.23 -14.79 -2.39
CA LEU A 229 -16.37 -15.61 -1.96
C LEU A 229 -17.42 -14.77 -1.22
N ALA A 230 -17.01 -13.78 -0.43
CA ALA A 230 -17.95 -12.91 0.28
C ALA A 230 -18.76 -11.99 -0.65
N ARG A 231 -18.45 -11.95 -1.96
CA ARG A 231 -19.12 -11.16 -2.98
C ARG A 231 -19.79 -12.01 -4.06
N SER A 232 -19.91 -13.33 -3.90
CA SER A 232 -20.06 -14.30 -5.01
C SER A 232 -21.39 -14.26 -5.80
N ASP A 233 -21.78 -13.08 -6.28
CA ASP A 233 -22.84 -12.84 -7.25
C ASP A 233 -22.35 -13.13 -8.67
N HIS A 234 -21.03 -13.21 -8.90
CA HIS A 234 -20.43 -13.42 -10.22
C HIS A 234 -19.66 -14.75 -10.31
N PRO A 235 -19.90 -15.59 -11.33
CA PRO A 235 -19.24 -16.89 -11.47
C PRO A 235 -17.72 -16.79 -11.65
N SER A 236 -17.21 -15.71 -12.24
CA SER A 236 -15.75 -15.51 -12.35
C SER A 236 -15.07 -15.31 -11.01
N ASP A 237 -15.71 -14.65 -10.03
CA ASP A 237 -15.15 -14.47 -8.68
C ASP A 237 -15.04 -15.83 -7.96
N LEU A 238 -15.98 -16.77 -8.22
CA LEU A 238 -15.91 -18.15 -7.71
C LEU A 238 -14.73 -18.92 -8.32
N GLN A 239 -14.58 -18.90 -9.66
CA GLN A 239 -13.48 -19.57 -10.34
C GLN A 239 -12.11 -19.02 -9.90
N GLN A 240 -12.00 -17.69 -9.76
CA GLN A 240 -10.79 -17.05 -9.23
C GLN A 240 -10.51 -17.48 -7.79
N ALA A 241 -11.53 -17.56 -6.93
CA ALA A 241 -11.37 -18.03 -5.56
C ALA A 241 -10.88 -19.49 -5.50
N GLU A 242 -11.46 -20.38 -6.31
CA GLU A 242 -11.02 -21.78 -6.42
C GLU A 242 -9.55 -21.90 -6.82
N GLY A 243 -9.12 -21.15 -7.84
CA GLY A 243 -7.72 -21.12 -8.26
C GLY A 243 -6.76 -20.64 -7.16
N LEU A 244 -7.16 -19.61 -6.39
CA LEU A 244 -6.40 -19.12 -5.25
C LEU A 244 -6.30 -20.15 -4.12
N LEU A 245 -7.39 -20.86 -3.81
CA LEU A 245 -7.41 -21.90 -2.79
C LEU A 245 -6.54 -23.10 -3.20
N ALA A 246 -6.63 -23.55 -4.45
CA ALA A 246 -5.78 -24.61 -4.98
C ALA A 246 -4.29 -24.22 -4.92
N GLY A 247 -3.96 -22.99 -5.31
CA GLY A 247 -2.59 -22.46 -5.22
C GLY A 247 -2.08 -22.34 -3.79
N ALA A 248 -2.95 -21.95 -2.84
CA ALA A 248 -2.64 -21.89 -1.42
C ALA A 248 -2.31 -23.29 -0.86
N LEU A 249 -3.14 -24.29 -1.16
CA LEU A 249 -2.95 -25.68 -0.77
C LEU A 249 -1.61 -26.22 -1.31
N SER A 250 -1.37 -26.09 -2.62
CA SER A 250 -0.13 -26.57 -3.25
C SER A 250 1.12 -25.93 -2.64
N THR A 251 1.04 -24.66 -2.24
CA THR A 251 2.17 -23.98 -1.59
C THR A 251 2.36 -24.45 -0.15
N ALA A 252 1.27 -24.64 0.60
CA ALA A 252 1.33 -25.20 1.94
C ALA A 252 1.93 -26.62 1.95
N GLU A 253 1.52 -27.48 1.01
CA GLU A 253 2.06 -28.84 0.84
C GLU A 253 3.57 -28.81 0.55
N ARG A 254 4.01 -27.90 -0.34
CA ARG A 254 5.43 -27.74 -0.65
C ARG A 254 6.25 -27.29 0.57
N LEU A 255 5.72 -26.35 1.35
CA LEU A 255 6.37 -25.87 2.57
C LEU A 255 6.42 -26.96 3.64
N ALA A 256 5.37 -27.77 3.77
CA ALA A 256 5.33 -28.90 4.69
C ALA A 256 6.30 -30.03 4.28
N GLY A 257 6.41 -30.32 2.98
CA GLY A 257 7.27 -31.38 2.44
C GLY A 257 8.76 -31.02 2.37
N GLY A 258 9.11 -29.74 2.33
CA GLY A 258 10.51 -29.27 2.24
C GLY A 258 11.31 -29.30 3.54
N SER A 259 10.78 -29.93 4.59
CA SER A 259 11.41 -29.98 5.93
C SER A 259 12.11 -31.32 6.24
N GLY A 260 12.19 -32.24 5.26
CA GLY A 260 12.92 -33.52 5.36
C GLY A 260 14.26 -33.47 4.66
#